data_AF-A0A6L3X2G7-F1
#
_entry.id   AF-A0A6L3X2G7-F1
#
_cell.length_a   1.000
_cell.length_b   1.000
_cell.length_c   1.000
_cell.angle_alpha   90.00
_cell.angle_beta   90.00
_cell.angle_gamma   90.00
#
_symmetry.space_group_name_H-M   'P 1'
#
loop_
_entity.id
_entity.type
_entity.pdbx_description
1 polymer ?
#
loop_
_entity_poly.entity_id
_entity_poly.type
_entity_poly.pdbx_seq_one_letter_code
_entity_poly.pdbx_strand_id
1 'polypeptide(L)'
;AYDYAQNFYNRQQGLWKSRTISANDLENARSSRDQAQATLKSAQDKLSQYRTGNRAQDIAQAKASLEQAQAQLAQAELDLHDTTLVAPSDGTLMTRAVEPGSMLSAGSTVLTLSLTRPVWVRAYIDEPNLGQMQPGRELLLYTDGRPDKP
;
A
#
# COMPACT_ATOMS: atom_id res chain seq x y z
N ALA A 1 -7.24 20.70 44.48
CA ALA A 1 -6.56 19.92 45.54
C ALA A 1 -5.24 20.56 45.96
N TYR A 2 -4.29 20.76 45.04
CA TYR A 2 -3.03 21.47 45.31
C TYR A 2 -3.26 22.90 45.84
N ASP A 3 -4.12 23.70 45.19
CA ASP A 3 -4.38 25.09 45.61
C ASP A 3 -4.91 25.19 47.05
N TYR A 4 -5.76 24.23 47.45
CA TYR A 4 -6.24 24.14 48.82
C TYR A 4 -5.10 23.85 49.81
N ALA A 5 -4.25 22.86 49.52
CA ALA A 5 -3.12 22.50 50.36
C ALA A 5 -2.07 23.62 50.44
N GLN A 6 -1.85 24.35 49.35
CA GLN A 6 -0.96 25.51 49.30
C GLN A 6 -1.49 26.67 50.16
N ASN A 7 -2.78 27.00 50.02
CA ASN A 7 -3.42 28.05 50.82
C ASN A 7 -3.49 27.66 52.31
N PHE A 8 -3.68 26.37 52.61
CA PHE A 8 -3.62 25.86 53.98
C PHE A 8 -2.21 25.99 54.57
N TYR A 9 -1.17 25.57 53.85
CA TYR A 9 0.22 25.74 54.27
C TYR A 9 0.58 27.22 54.50
N ASN A 10 0.20 28.11 53.58
CA ASN A 10 0.46 29.55 53.71
C ASN A 10 -0.19 30.14 54.97
N ARG A 11 -1.44 29.73 55.30
CA ARG A 11 -2.11 30.13 56.55
C ARG A 11 -1.38 29.60 57.79
N GLN A 12 -1.03 28.32 57.80
CA GLN A 12 -0.29 27.71 58.92
C GLN A 12 1.09 28.37 59.12
N GLN A 13 1.77 28.75 58.04
CA GLN A 13 3.04 29.46 58.12
C GLN A 13 2.88 30.86 58.74
N GLY A 14 1.78 31.56 58.45
CA GLY A 14 1.42 32.82 59.11
C GLY A 14 1.15 32.65 60.61
N LEU A 15 0.37 31.64 60.98
CA LEU A 15 0.05 31.32 62.38
C LEU A 15 1.27 30.85 63.19
N TRP A 16 2.23 30.20 62.55
CA TRP A 16 3.49 29.81 63.18
C TRP A 16 4.35 31.03 63.50
N LYS A 17 4.39 32.04 62.60
CA LYS A 17 5.09 33.31 62.84
C LYS A 17 4.49 34.07 64.03
N SER A 18 3.18 33.97 64.24
CA SER A 18 2.49 34.51 65.43
C SER A 18 2.52 33.57 66.65
N ARG A 19 3.30 32.48 66.61
CA ARG A 19 3.47 31.48 67.70
C ARG A 19 2.18 30.82 68.17
N THR A 20 1.20 30.67 67.28
CA THR A 20 -0.17 30.22 67.61
C THR A 20 -0.42 28.74 67.32
N ILE A 21 0.51 28.05 66.65
CA ILE A 21 0.42 26.62 66.31
C ILE A 21 1.73 25.88 66.62
N SER A 22 1.67 24.54 66.68
CA SER A 22 2.85 23.72 66.91
C SER A 22 3.72 23.56 65.65
N ALA A 23 4.98 23.18 65.83
CA ALA A 23 5.87 22.83 64.72
C ALA A 23 5.35 21.62 63.92
N ASN A 24 4.71 20.66 64.60
CA ASN A 24 4.14 19.47 63.98
C ASN A 24 2.99 19.82 63.02
N ASP A 25 2.15 20.80 63.37
CA ASP A 25 1.04 21.24 62.49
C ASP A 25 1.54 21.90 61.20
N LEU A 26 2.65 22.66 61.29
CA LEU A 26 3.30 23.24 60.12
C LEU A 26 3.93 22.17 59.23
N GLU A 27 4.60 21.18 59.83
CA GLU A 27 5.21 20.04 59.12
C GLU A 27 4.13 19.19 58.41
N ASN A 28 2.99 18.95 59.06
CA ASN A 28 1.85 18.25 58.47
C ASN A 28 1.26 19.03 57.27
N ALA A 29 1.09 20.34 57.41
CA ALA A 29 0.61 21.20 56.33
C ALA A 29 1.60 21.23 55.15
N ARG A 30 2.91 21.27 55.44
CA ARG A 30 3.97 21.18 54.43
C ARG A 30 3.92 19.84 53.69
N SER A 31 3.86 18.74 54.43
CA SER A 31 3.80 17.38 53.88
C SER A 31 2.57 17.19 52.99
N SER A 32 1.41 17.70 53.42
CA SER A 32 0.17 17.66 52.64
C SER A 32 0.28 18.46 51.33
N ARG A 33 0.90 19.65 51.36
CA ARG A 33 1.18 20.45 50.16
C ARG A 33 2.12 19.72 49.22
N ASP A 34 3.21 19.17 49.74
CA ASP A 34 4.23 18.46 48.96
C ASP A 34 3.62 17.21 48.28
N GLN A 35 2.77 16.45 48.98
CA GLN A 35 2.02 15.32 48.43
C GLN A 35 1.05 15.75 47.30
N ALA A 36 0.30 16.83 47.50
CA ALA A 36 -0.62 17.36 46.50
C ALA A 36 0.13 17.90 45.27
N GLN A 37 1.31 18.49 45.48
CA GLN A 37 2.19 18.97 44.41
C GLN A 37 2.75 17.80 43.58
N ALA A 38 3.21 16.72 44.23
CA ALA A 38 3.68 15.52 43.56
C ALA A 38 2.58 14.88 42.71
N THR A 39 1.36 14.82 43.23
CA THR A 39 0.18 14.32 42.51
C THR A 39 -0.14 15.19 41.29
N LEU A 40 -0.13 16.52 41.45
CA LEU A 40 -0.37 17.45 40.34
C LEU A 40 0.68 17.29 39.23
N LYS A 41 1.97 17.22 39.61
CA LYS A 41 3.06 17.01 38.66
C LYS A 41 2.90 15.70 37.90
N SER A 42 2.60 14.60 38.60
CA SER A 42 2.34 13.30 37.96
C SER A 42 1.18 13.36 36.97
N ALA A 43 0.08 14.06 37.31
CA ALA A 43 -1.05 14.23 36.41
C ALA A 43 -0.70 15.09 35.18
N GLN A 44 0.10 16.14 35.36
CA GLN A 44 0.61 16.99 34.28
C GLN A 44 1.55 16.21 33.35
N ASP A 45 2.45 15.41 33.90
CA ASP A 45 3.38 14.57 33.13
C ASP A 45 2.61 13.52 32.32
N LYS A 46 1.59 12.88 32.90
CA LYS A 46 0.68 11.97 32.19
C LYS A 46 -0.08 12.67 31.08
N LEU A 47 -0.63 13.87 31.34
CA LEU A 47 -1.32 14.66 30.33
C LEU A 47 -0.37 15.04 29.18
N SER A 48 0.86 15.43 29.50
CA SER A 48 1.89 15.71 28.50
C SER A 48 2.14 14.47 27.66
N GLN A 49 2.34 13.30 28.28
CA GLN A 49 2.56 12.04 27.59
C GLN A 49 1.41 11.69 26.63
N TYR A 50 0.16 11.90 27.05
CA TYR A 50 -1.00 11.69 26.18
C TYR A 50 -1.08 12.71 25.03
N ARG A 51 -0.70 13.97 25.28
CA ARG A 51 -0.70 15.03 24.26
C ARG A 51 0.41 14.89 23.23
N THR A 52 1.58 14.37 23.62
CA THR A 52 2.68 14.11 22.68
C THR A 52 2.30 13.04 21.64
N GLY A 53 1.30 12.21 21.93
CA GLY A 53 0.79 11.21 21.00
C GLY A 53 1.81 10.11 20.68
N ASN A 54 1.61 9.43 19.55
CA ASN A 54 2.54 8.43 19.07
C ASN A 54 3.84 9.09 18.60
N ARG A 55 4.98 8.42 18.82
CA ARG A 55 6.27 8.95 18.37
C ARG A 55 6.27 9.00 16.84
N ALA A 56 6.97 9.97 16.26
CA ALA A 56 7.08 10.10 14.81
C ALA A 56 7.61 8.82 14.15
N GLN A 57 8.49 8.10 14.85
CA GLN A 57 9.02 6.80 14.44
C GLN A 57 7.93 5.72 14.37
N ASP A 58 7.04 5.66 15.37
CA ASP A 58 5.94 4.69 15.40
C ASP A 58 4.96 4.95 14.25
N ILE A 59 4.68 6.23 13.96
CA ILE A 59 3.85 6.64 12.82
C ILE A 59 4.52 6.28 11.49
N ALA A 60 5.81 6.57 11.34
CA ALA A 60 6.57 6.24 10.14
C ALA A 60 6.62 4.72 9.90
N GLN A 61 6.83 3.94 10.95
CA GLN A 61 6.79 2.48 10.89
C GLN A 61 5.41 1.98 10.47
N ALA A 62 4.33 2.49 11.08
CA ALA A 62 2.97 2.10 10.72
C ALA A 62 2.63 2.46 9.25
N LYS A 63 3.11 3.61 8.75
CA LYS A 63 2.97 3.99 7.34
C LYS A 63 3.72 3.03 6.41
N ALA A 64 4.96 2.68 6.74
CA ALA A 64 5.72 1.71 5.95
C ALA A 64 5.05 0.33 5.93
N SER A 65 4.51 -0.13 7.07
CA SER A 65 3.73 -1.37 7.12
C SER A 65 2.45 -1.30 6.30
N LEU A 66 1.77 -0.15 6.29
CA LEU A 66 0.60 0.07 5.44
C LEU A 66 0.97 0.01 3.95
N GLU A 67 2.04 0.69 3.53
CA GLU A 67 2.52 0.66 2.14
C GLU A 67 2.89 -0.76 1.71
N GLN A 68 3.56 -1.53 2.59
CA GLN A 68 3.86 -2.93 2.33
C GLN A 68 2.58 -3.77 2.15
N ALA A 69 1.59 -3.59 3.02
CA ALA A 69 0.32 -4.32 2.92
C ALA A 69 -0.47 -3.94 1.66
N GLN A 70 -0.42 -2.67 1.24
CA GLN A 70 -1.02 -2.21 -0.01
C GLN A 70 -0.34 -2.83 -1.23
N ALA A 71 0.99 -2.93 -1.23
CA ALA A 71 1.71 -3.61 -2.30
C ALA A 71 1.36 -5.11 -2.39
N GLN A 72 1.19 -5.78 -1.24
CA GLN A 72 0.74 -7.17 -1.20
C GLN A 72 -0.69 -7.34 -1.71
N LEU A 73 -1.59 -6.40 -1.39
CA LEU A 73 -2.94 -6.39 -1.93
C LEU A 73 -2.93 -6.24 -3.45
N ALA A 74 -2.17 -5.28 -3.98
CA ALA A 74 -2.06 -5.07 -5.42
C ALA A 74 -1.51 -6.29 -6.15
N GLN A 75 -0.52 -7.00 -5.57
CA GLN A 75 -0.03 -8.26 -6.13
C GLN A 75 -1.11 -9.34 -6.13
N ALA A 76 -1.85 -9.51 -5.04
CA ALA A 76 -2.93 -10.50 -4.97
C ALA A 76 -4.08 -10.19 -5.94
N GLU A 77 -4.37 -8.91 -6.19
CA GLU A 77 -5.34 -8.48 -7.20
C GLU A 77 -4.86 -8.79 -8.62
N LEU A 78 -3.57 -8.59 -8.92
CA LEU A 78 -2.98 -9.00 -10.20
C LEU A 78 -3.02 -10.51 -10.38
N ASP A 79 -2.65 -11.28 -9.35
CA ASP A 79 -2.68 -12.74 -9.40
C ASP A 79 -4.11 -13.26 -9.65
N LEU A 80 -5.11 -12.62 -9.02
CA LEU A 80 -6.54 -12.93 -9.25
C LEU A 80 -6.97 -12.56 -10.67
N HIS A 81 -6.59 -11.39 -11.16
CA HIS A 81 -6.88 -10.97 -12.52
C HIS A 81 -6.30 -11.96 -13.55
N ASP A 82 -5.07 -12.42 -13.33
CA ASP A 82 -4.36 -13.36 -14.21
C ASP A 82 -4.94 -14.78 -14.20
N THR A 83 -5.87 -15.09 -13.28
CA THR A 83 -6.66 -16.33 -13.34
C THR A 83 -7.65 -16.35 -14.50
N THR A 84 -8.01 -15.19 -15.04
CA THR A 84 -8.93 -15.06 -16.16
C THR A 84 -8.16 -14.68 -17.42
N LEU A 85 -8.04 -15.63 -18.34
CA LEU A 85 -7.37 -15.37 -19.62
C LEU A 85 -8.30 -14.60 -20.57
N VAL A 86 -7.94 -13.34 -20.83
CA VAL A 86 -8.60 -12.49 -21.83
C VAL A 86 -7.77 -12.43 -23.11
N ALA A 87 -8.43 -12.24 -24.26
CA ALA A 87 -7.73 -12.09 -25.53
C ALA A 87 -7.01 -10.72 -25.56
N PRO A 88 -5.71 -10.67 -25.91
CA PRO A 88 -4.96 -9.40 -25.97
C PRO A 88 -5.34 -8.54 -27.20
N SER A 89 -5.98 -9.14 -28.21
CA SER A 89 -6.41 -8.46 -29.44
C SER A 89 -7.45 -9.31 -30.18
N ASP A 90 -8.12 -8.71 -31.17
CA ASP A 90 -9.04 -9.42 -32.04
C ASP A 90 -8.30 -10.45 -32.91
N GLY A 91 -8.84 -11.67 -32.97
CA GLY A 91 -8.22 -12.76 -33.72
C GLY A 91 -9.13 -13.97 -33.88
N THR A 92 -8.59 -15.02 -34.47
CA THR A 92 -9.25 -16.32 -34.61
C THR A 92 -8.51 -17.36 -33.79
N LEU A 93 -9.25 -18.13 -33.00
CA LEU A 93 -8.68 -19.17 -32.15
C LEU A 93 -8.25 -20.36 -33.03
N MET A 94 -6.96 -20.65 -33.05
CA MET A 94 -6.37 -21.70 -33.89
C MET A 94 -6.38 -23.05 -33.17
N THR A 95 -5.93 -23.05 -31.91
CA THR A 95 -5.84 -24.27 -31.11
C THR A 95 -6.22 -24.00 -29.66
N ARG A 96 -6.85 -25.02 -29.05
CA ARG A 96 -7.04 -25.14 -27.61
C ARG A 96 -6.13 -26.25 -27.12
N ALA A 97 -5.09 -25.90 -26.37
CA ALA A 97 -4.06 -26.84 -25.92
C ALA A 97 -4.44 -27.54 -24.60
N VAL A 98 -5.47 -27.05 -23.90
CA VAL A 98 -5.83 -27.49 -22.55
C VAL A 98 -7.34 -27.63 -22.43
N GLU A 99 -7.79 -28.68 -21.72
CA GLU A 99 -9.20 -28.92 -21.41
C GLU A 99 -9.56 -28.49 -19.99
N PRO A 100 -10.83 -28.11 -19.73
CA PRO A 100 -11.30 -27.78 -18.39
C PRO A 100 -11.01 -28.89 -17.37
N GLY A 101 -10.53 -28.50 -16.19
CA GLY A 101 -10.12 -29.42 -15.12
C GLY A 101 -8.64 -29.82 -15.16
N SER A 102 -7.90 -29.42 -16.19
CA SER A 102 -6.45 -29.61 -16.22
C SER A 102 -5.74 -28.64 -15.26
N MET A 103 -4.72 -29.13 -14.57
CA MET A 103 -3.83 -28.28 -13.77
C MET A 103 -2.70 -27.73 -14.65
N LEU A 104 -2.39 -26.44 -14.50
CA LEU A 104 -1.39 -25.74 -15.31
C LEU A 104 -0.31 -25.12 -14.44
N SER A 105 0.88 -24.99 -15.01
CA SER A 105 1.95 -24.15 -14.47
C SER A 105 1.91 -22.78 -15.13
N ALA A 106 2.43 -21.75 -14.45
CA ALA A 106 2.54 -20.42 -15.01
C ALA A 106 3.37 -20.43 -16.30
N GLY A 107 2.89 -19.72 -17.33
CA GLY A 107 3.54 -19.66 -18.65
C GLY A 107 3.17 -20.81 -19.60
N SER A 108 2.43 -21.82 -19.16
CA SER A 108 1.92 -22.86 -20.06
C SER A 108 0.94 -22.28 -21.08
N THR A 109 1.06 -22.70 -22.34
CA THR A 109 0.15 -22.26 -23.41
C THR A 109 -1.22 -22.92 -23.25
N VAL A 110 -2.28 -22.11 -23.21
CA VAL A 110 -3.68 -22.59 -23.10
C VAL A 110 -4.40 -22.51 -24.45
N LEU A 111 -4.25 -21.38 -25.15
CA LEU A 111 -4.91 -21.08 -26.42
C LEU A 111 -3.89 -20.45 -27.37
N THR A 112 -3.99 -20.77 -28.67
CA THR A 112 -3.26 -20.05 -29.72
C THR A 112 -4.23 -19.19 -30.51
N LEU A 113 -3.94 -17.89 -30.57
CA LEU A 113 -4.72 -16.90 -31.31
C LEU A 113 -3.95 -16.46 -32.55
N SER A 114 -4.61 -16.48 -33.72
CA SER A 114 -4.09 -15.88 -34.94
C SER A 114 -4.70 -14.49 -35.13
N LEU A 115 -3.85 -13.49 -35.38
CA LEU A 115 -4.30 -12.14 -35.68
C LEU A 115 -4.97 -12.11 -37.05
N THR A 116 -6.11 -11.44 -37.13
CA THR A 116 -6.81 -11.27 -38.41
C THR A 116 -6.28 -10.09 -39.22
N ARG A 117 -5.57 -9.13 -38.59
CA ARG A 117 -4.96 -7.98 -39.25
C ARG A 117 -3.68 -7.51 -38.54
N PRO A 118 -2.65 -7.03 -39.27
CA PRO A 118 -2.49 -7.16 -40.72
C PRO A 118 -2.19 -8.61 -41.13
N VAL A 119 -2.70 -9.03 -42.28
CA VAL A 119 -2.37 -10.35 -42.85
C VAL A 119 -1.07 -10.22 -43.63
N TRP A 120 -0.12 -11.10 -43.35
CA TRP A 120 1.12 -11.22 -44.10
C TRP A 120 1.07 -12.44 -45.01
N VAL A 121 1.50 -12.28 -46.25
CA VAL A 121 1.69 -13.38 -47.18
C VAL A 121 3.17 -13.66 -47.34
N ARG A 122 3.56 -14.92 -47.17
CA ARG A 122 4.89 -15.40 -47.53
C ARG A 122 4.79 -16.13 -48.86
N ALA A 123 5.42 -15.56 -49.89
CA ALA A 123 5.59 -16.20 -51.18
C ALA A 123 7.03 -16.65 -51.34
N TYR A 124 7.23 -17.84 -51.92
CA TYR A 124 8.54 -18.34 -52.29
C TYR A 124 8.79 -17.97 -53.75
N ILE A 125 9.96 -17.41 -54.04
CA ILE A 125 10.36 -16.95 -55.36
C ILE A 125 11.62 -17.72 -55.75
N ASP A 126 11.61 -18.30 -56.93
CA ASP A 126 12.79 -18.98 -57.45
C ASP A 126 13.92 -17.99 -57.74
N GLU A 127 15.16 -18.43 -57.52
CA GLU A 127 16.37 -17.61 -57.66
C GLU A 127 16.44 -16.79 -58.97
N PRO A 128 16.09 -17.33 -60.16
CA PRO A 128 16.13 -16.56 -61.40
C PRO A 128 15.19 -15.35 -61.42
N ASN A 129 14.09 -15.42 -60.65
CA ASN A 129 13.08 -14.36 -60.59
C ASN A 129 13.33 -13.38 -59.43
N LEU A 130 14.30 -13.66 -58.54
CA LEU A 130 14.57 -12.84 -57.36
C LEU A 130 14.96 -11.40 -57.72
N GLY A 131 15.67 -11.20 -58.83
CA GLY A 131 16.07 -9.86 -59.30
C GLY A 131 14.89 -8.94 -59.66
N GLN A 132 13.68 -9.48 -59.86
CA GLN A 132 12.47 -8.71 -60.16
C GLN A 132 11.78 -8.18 -58.89
N MET A 133 12.18 -8.67 -57.71
CA MET A 133 11.54 -8.41 -56.43
C MET A 133 12.34 -7.37 -55.64
N GLN A 134 11.81 -6.16 -55.56
CA GLN A 134 12.42 -5.03 -54.83
C GLN A 134 11.49 -4.58 -53.69
N PRO A 135 12.02 -4.21 -52.52
CA PRO A 135 11.22 -3.67 -51.42
C PRO A 135 10.37 -2.46 -51.86
N GLY A 136 9.11 -2.43 -51.43
CA GLY A 136 8.15 -1.37 -51.77
C GLY A 136 7.41 -1.56 -53.09
N ARG A 137 7.71 -2.62 -53.85
CA ARG A 137 6.96 -2.97 -55.06
C ARG A 137 5.58 -3.53 -54.72
N GLU A 138 4.54 -2.95 -55.32
CA GLU A 138 3.17 -3.47 -55.23
C GLU A 138 3.02 -4.75 -56.07
N LEU A 139 2.28 -5.72 -55.51
CA LEU A 139 2.02 -7.02 -56.13
C LEU A 139 0.53 -7.34 -56.03
N LEU A 140 0.00 -8.03 -57.05
CA LEU A 140 -1.36 -8.55 -57.05
C LEU A 140 -1.36 -9.97 -56.49
N LEU A 141 -2.25 -10.25 -55.53
CA LEU A 141 -2.34 -11.54 -54.86
C LEU A 141 -3.68 -12.21 -55.17
N TYR A 142 -3.64 -13.30 -55.91
CA TYR A 142 -4.84 -14.10 -56.16
C TYR A 142 -4.85 -15.30 -55.21
N THR A 143 -6.04 -15.67 -54.73
CA THR A 143 -6.24 -16.86 -53.90
C THR A 143 -7.20 -17.81 -54.60
N ASP A 144 -7.08 -19.11 -54.35
CA ASP A 144 -7.93 -20.11 -55.01
C ASP A 144 -9.44 -19.88 -54.78
N GLY A 145 -9.81 -19.27 -53.64
CA GLY A 145 -11.19 -18.90 -53.35
C GLY A 145 -11.71 -17.69 -54.14
N ARG A 146 -10.82 -16.91 -54.78
CA ARG A 146 -11.12 -15.73 -55.60
C ARG A 146 -10.10 -15.58 -56.75
N PRO A 147 -10.15 -16.44 -57.78
CA PRO A 147 -9.16 -16.43 -58.86
C PRO A 147 -9.26 -15.19 -59.76
N ASP A 148 -10.44 -14.56 -59.86
CA ASP A 148 -10.65 -13.41 -60.77
C ASP A 148 -10.42 -12.05 -60.12
N LYS A 149 -10.05 -12.02 -58.83
CA LYS A 149 -9.90 -10.77 -58.06
C LYS A 149 -8.66 -10.84 -57.16
N PRO A 150 -7.70 -9.89 -57.31
CA PRO A 150 -6.55 -9.79 -56.43
C PRO A 150 -6.92 -9.20 -55.05
#